data_AF-A0A178B6Q0-F1
#
_entry.id   AF-A0A178B6Q0-F1
#
_cell.length_a   1.000
_cell.length_b   1.000
_cell.length_c   1.000
_cell.angle_alpha   90.00
_cell.angle_beta   90.00
_cell.angle_gamma   90.00
#
_symmetry.space_group_name_H-M   'P 1'
#
loop_
_entity.id
_entity.type
_entity.pdbx_description
1 polymer ?
#
loop_
_entity_poly.entity_id
_entity_poly.type
_entity_poly.pdbx_seq_one_letter_code
_entity_poly.pdbx_strand_id
1 'polypeptide(L)'
;MFFATKGALPCLLLAVSRLADLSRPPANAACECGYSLNKTSDAEHAVFTELIENDFLHTSAEALDMKKHGMQPQVYDVASKDARGPFGKNFALDNIVTNPLKSSGWEGDSQNGGDAGLELWVRSAPIDGHVSGSEIVTTRNDALLGSFRVGMKLSNSSGTCGAFFFFHNNSQEIDMEFLSHQFNQSQGAVNLVLQTPESVSHGYDASGTSGFEVEHLPFRPDGMFHEYRFDWTKERVTFYVDGEFLHEMTENVPTEGGSIFFNHWSNGDEKWSGGPPKQDTVMTISYLKAYFNSTDTERSQNAYRERCPTYDPAKVCAIPAQSSAPDVSKGKEGAKTYFFSHQKDMTPGQTTYVSAANGFAMPSLSLAVPLLVTLLSWSLSW
;
A
#
# COMPACT_ATOMS: atom_id res chain seq x y z
N MET A 1 80.15 -2.26 15.19
CA MET A 1 79.01 -2.69 16.03
C MET A 1 77.75 -2.08 15.47
N PHE A 2 76.69 -2.89 15.46
CA PHE A 2 75.49 -2.78 14.62
C PHE A 2 74.47 -1.69 15.04
N PHE A 3 73.59 -1.43 14.07
CA PHE A 3 72.48 -0.49 13.92
C PHE A 3 71.31 -0.54 14.94
N ALA A 4 70.51 0.54 14.89
CA ALA A 4 69.04 0.63 15.04
C ALA A 4 68.44 0.50 16.46
N THR A 5 67.36 1.17 16.88
CA THR A 5 66.29 1.91 16.19
C THR A 5 65.55 2.82 17.19
N LYS A 6 64.90 3.87 16.66
CA LYS A 6 63.92 4.74 17.34
C LYS A 6 62.61 3.99 17.59
N GLY A 7 61.95 4.24 18.72
CA GLY A 7 60.59 3.80 19.01
C GLY A 7 59.77 4.96 19.60
N ALA A 8 58.76 5.40 18.84
CA ALA A 8 57.80 6.44 19.22
C ALA A 8 56.58 5.82 19.92
N LEU A 9 56.04 6.54 20.90
CA LEU A 9 54.78 6.24 21.59
C LEU A 9 53.58 6.47 20.65
N PRO A 10 52.59 5.56 20.56
CA PRO A 10 51.30 5.88 19.98
C PRO A 10 50.34 6.39 21.06
N CYS A 11 49.91 7.64 20.94
CA CYS A 11 48.71 8.16 21.59
C CYS A 11 47.48 7.42 21.04
N LEU A 12 46.78 6.70 21.92
CA LEU A 12 45.48 6.10 21.63
C LEU A 12 44.43 7.22 21.58
N LEU A 13 44.10 7.72 20.39
CA LEU A 13 42.92 8.56 20.16
C LEU A 13 41.69 7.65 20.09
N LEU A 14 40.87 7.68 21.14
CA LEU A 14 39.50 7.16 21.12
C LEU A 14 38.66 8.02 20.17
N ALA A 15 38.67 7.68 18.88
CA ALA A 15 37.67 8.14 17.95
C ALA A 15 36.37 7.39 18.24
N VAL A 16 35.45 8.02 18.98
CA VAL A 16 34.06 7.58 19.06
C VAL A 16 33.45 7.84 17.69
N SER A 17 33.47 6.83 16.83
CA SER A 17 32.71 6.79 15.59
C SER A 17 31.23 6.86 15.94
N ARG A 18 30.64 8.05 15.82
CA ARG A 18 29.19 8.17 15.66
C ARG A 18 28.82 7.52 14.32
N LEU A 19 28.41 6.27 14.37
CA LEU A 19 27.58 5.69 13.32
C LEU A 19 26.32 6.55 13.25
N ALA A 20 26.23 7.35 12.18
CA ALA A 20 24.99 8.01 11.81
C ALA A 20 24.01 6.89 11.43
N ASP A 21 23.05 6.65 12.31
CA ASP A 21 21.88 5.83 12.04
C ASP A 21 21.10 6.49 10.90
N LEU A 22 21.20 5.92 9.70
CA LEU A 22 20.64 6.43 8.45
C LEU A 22 19.11 6.21 8.33
N SER A 23 18.42 5.97 9.45
CA SER A 23 17.01 5.53 9.44
C SER A 23 16.02 6.49 10.13
N ARG A 24 16.45 7.65 10.63
CA ARG A 24 15.55 8.59 11.30
C ARG A 24 15.47 9.94 10.57
N PRO A 25 14.32 10.32 9.99
CA PRO A 25 14.15 11.68 9.46
C PRO A 25 14.34 12.71 10.58
N PRO A 26 14.94 13.88 10.27
CA PRO A 26 15.21 14.90 11.27
C PRO A 26 13.93 15.36 11.98
N ALA A 27 14.01 15.49 13.31
CA ALA A 27 12.88 15.70 14.24
C ALA A 27 12.12 17.05 14.12
N ASN A 28 12.20 17.74 12.99
CA ASN A 28 11.58 19.05 12.76
C ASN A 28 10.90 19.21 11.38
N ALA A 29 10.88 18.17 10.54
CA ALA A 29 10.17 18.22 9.27
C ALA A 29 8.75 17.66 9.45
N ALA A 30 7.74 18.53 9.48
CA ALA A 30 6.34 18.13 9.59
C ALA A 30 5.75 17.60 8.27
N CYS A 31 6.57 17.17 7.30
CA CYS A 31 6.18 16.74 5.93
C CYS A 31 5.20 17.69 5.21
N GLU A 32 5.08 18.95 5.65
CA GLU A 32 4.04 19.87 5.18
C GLU A 32 4.21 20.26 3.70
N CYS A 33 5.44 20.17 3.19
CA CYS A 33 5.78 20.39 1.79
C CYS A 33 5.82 19.11 0.95
N GLY A 34 5.51 17.95 1.51
CA GLY A 34 5.29 16.70 0.78
C GLY A 34 6.22 15.54 1.14
N TYR A 35 6.18 14.53 0.28
CA TYR A 35 6.85 13.23 0.42
C TYR A 35 7.68 12.94 -0.83
N SER A 36 8.92 12.50 -0.69
CA SER A 36 9.82 12.28 -1.82
C SER A 36 10.35 10.86 -1.95
N LEU A 37 10.45 10.35 -3.19
CA LEU A 37 11.05 9.04 -3.47
C LEU A 37 12.54 9.00 -3.16
N ASN A 38 13.24 10.07 -3.54
CA ASN A 38 14.68 10.25 -3.37
C ASN A 38 14.96 11.46 -2.48
N LYS A 39 16.23 11.74 -2.18
CA LYS A 39 16.56 12.96 -1.43
C LYS A 39 16.21 14.17 -2.29
N THR A 40 15.70 15.23 -1.69
CA THR A 40 15.39 16.49 -2.41
C THR A 40 16.61 17.18 -3.02
N SER A 41 17.83 16.74 -2.66
CA SER A 41 19.08 17.14 -3.30
C SER A 41 19.36 16.40 -4.63
N ASP A 42 18.67 15.30 -4.90
CA ASP A 42 18.94 14.45 -6.05
C ASP A 42 18.28 15.05 -7.30
N ALA A 43 18.95 15.00 -8.45
CA ALA A 43 18.47 15.67 -9.67
C ALA A 43 17.12 15.12 -10.18
N GLU A 44 16.83 13.85 -9.90
CA GLU A 44 15.61 13.14 -10.33
C GLU A 44 14.61 12.93 -9.19
N HIS A 45 14.64 13.75 -8.13
CA HIS A 45 13.67 13.59 -7.06
C HIS A 45 12.25 13.94 -7.54
N ALA A 46 11.29 13.10 -7.17
CA ALA A 46 9.87 13.39 -7.28
C ALA A 46 9.32 13.74 -5.89
N VAL A 47 8.52 14.81 -5.80
CA VAL A 47 7.78 15.19 -4.59
C VAL A 47 6.29 15.05 -4.85
N PHE A 48 5.63 14.41 -3.91
CA PHE A 48 4.18 14.20 -3.89
C PHE A 48 3.58 14.91 -2.70
N THR A 49 2.39 15.48 -2.86
CA THR A 49 1.81 16.42 -1.88
C THR A 49 0.64 15.83 -1.10
N GLU A 50 0.18 14.63 -1.48
CA GLU A 50 -0.93 13.92 -0.87
C GLU A 50 -0.54 12.49 -0.49
N LEU A 51 -1.29 11.88 0.44
CA LEU A 51 -1.15 10.48 0.77
C LEU A 51 -2.49 9.78 1.02
N ILE A 52 -2.48 8.46 0.85
CA ILE A 52 -3.44 7.52 1.43
C ILE A 52 -2.62 6.39 2.05
N GLU A 53 -2.86 6.13 3.32
CA GLU A 53 -2.23 5.02 4.05
C GLU A 53 -3.31 4.20 4.75
N ASN A 54 -3.19 2.88 4.65
CA ASN A 54 -4.02 1.92 5.36
C ASN A 54 -3.14 0.79 5.91
N ASP A 55 -3.31 0.51 7.20
CA ASP A 55 -2.70 -0.61 7.90
C ASP A 55 -3.75 -1.70 8.14
N PHE A 56 -3.92 -2.58 7.15
CA PHE A 56 -4.95 -3.62 7.21
C PHE A 56 -4.64 -4.73 8.21
N LEU A 57 -3.40 -4.85 8.68
CA LEU A 57 -3.07 -5.73 9.81
C LEU A 57 -3.80 -5.32 11.09
N HIS A 58 -4.19 -4.05 11.21
CA HIS A 58 -4.84 -3.50 12.39
C HIS A 58 -6.24 -2.92 12.12
N THR A 59 -6.75 -3.02 10.89
CA THR A 59 -8.08 -2.53 10.51
C THR A 59 -9.15 -3.57 10.82
N SER A 60 -10.13 -3.18 11.64
CA SER A 60 -11.33 -3.96 11.92
C SER A 60 -12.54 -3.14 11.48
N ALA A 61 -13.19 -3.57 10.40
CA ALA A 61 -14.40 -2.94 9.88
C ALA A 61 -15.19 -3.94 9.04
N GLU A 62 -16.53 -3.82 9.11
CA GLU A 62 -17.40 -4.46 8.12
C GLU A 62 -17.10 -3.92 6.72
N ALA A 63 -17.34 -4.72 5.67
CA ALA A 63 -17.00 -4.35 4.30
C ALA A 63 -17.51 -2.95 3.92
N LEU A 64 -18.78 -2.65 4.19
CA LEU A 64 -19.38 -1.34 3.87
C LEU A 64 -18.79 -0.17 4.69
N ASP A 65 -18.23 -0.47 5.87
CA ASP A 65 -17.60 0.52 6.74
C ASP A 65 -16.15 0.82 6.34
N MET A 66 -15.56 0.06 5.42
CA MET A 66 -14.24 0.34 4.83
C MET A 66 -14.14 1.74 4.21
N LYS A 67 -15.28 2.35 3.86
CA LYS A 67 -15.32 3.74 3.35
C LYS A 67 -14.77 4.73 4.38
N LYS A 68 -14.96 4.46 5.67
CA LYS A 68 -14.36 5.24 6.78
C LYS A 68 -12.84 5.09 6.84
N HIS A 69 -12.29 4.08 6.18
CA HIS A 69 -10.87 3.80 6.02
C HIS A 69 -10.37 4.13 4.60
N GLY A 70 -11.10 4.95 3.85
CA GLY A 70 -10.65 5.41 2.52
C GLY A 70 -10.75 4.37 1.42
N MET A 71 -11.47 3.26 1.66
CA MET A 71 -11.64 2.16 0.71
C MET A 71 -13.13 1.89 0.45
N GLN A 72 -13.55 1.72 -0.79
CA GLN A 72 -14.93 1.56 -1.22
C GLN A 72 -15.10 0.20 -1.91
N PRO A 73 -15.81 -0.76 -1.28
CA PRO A 73 -16.17 -2.02 -1.93
C PRO A 73 -16.99 -1.77 -3.20
N GLN A 74 -16.74 -2.58 -4.23
CA GLN A 74 -17.50 -2.58 -5.47
C GLN A 74 -18.40 -3.82 -5.56
N VAL A 75 -19.62 -3.63 -6.08
CA VAL A 75 -20.64 -4.68 -6.20
C VAL A 75 -21.31 -4.56 -7.54
N TYR A 76 -21.00 -5.48 -8.45
CA TYR A 76 -21.58 -5.52 -9.80
C TYR A 76 -21.29 -6.85 -10.48
N ASP A 77 -22.05 -7.13 -11.54
CA ASP A 77 -21.90 -8.30 -12.38
C ASP A 77 -21.32 -7.93 -13.75
N VAL A 78 -20.52 -8.82 -14.31
CA VAL A 78 -19.98 -8.75 -15.66
C VAL A 78 -20.33 -10.04 -16.38
N ALA A 79 -21.18 -9.95 -17.41
CA ALA A 79 -21.57 -11.11 -18.21
C ALA A 79 -20.34 -11.72 -18.93
N SER A 80 -20.37 -13.03 -19.20
CA SER A 80 -19.26 -13.76 -19.85
C SER A 80 -18.77 -13.12 -21.16
N LYS A 81 -19.70 -12.60 -21.98
CA LYS A 81 -19.40 -11.88 -23.22
C LYS A 81 -18.48 -10.66 -23.03
N ASP A 82 -18.62 -9.96 -21.90
CA ASP A 82 -17.90 -8.73 -21.57
C ASP A 82 -16.69 -9.06 -20.68
N ALA A 83 -16.77 -10.13 -19.89
CA ALA A 83 -15.69 -10.65 -19.08
C ALA A 83 -14.58 -11.31 -19.91
N ARG A 84 -14.80 -11.56 -21.21
CA ARG A 84 -13.82 -12.16 -22.15
C ARG A 84 -13.36 -13.56 -21.71
N GLY A 85 -14.26 -14.33 -21.11
CA GLY A 85 -13.98 -15.71 -20.68
C GLY A 85 -15.25 -16.57 -20.74
N PRO A 86 -15.12 -17.90 -20.56
CA PRO A 86 -16.27 -18.81 -20.52
C PRO A 86 -17.24 -18.51 -19.37
N PHE A 87 -16.78 -17.83 -18.31
CA PHE A 87 -17.59 -17.42 -17.17
C PHE A 87 -17.71 -15.90 -17.07
N GLY A 88 -18.84 -15.43 -16.56
CA GLY A 88 -18.97 -14.06 -16.06
C GLY A 88 -18.27 -13.88 -14.72
N LYS A 89 -18.25 -12.65 -14.22
CA LYS A 89 -17.71 -12.28 -12.90
C LYS A 89 -18.81 -11.61 -12.08
N ASN A 90 -18.92 -11.93 -10.80
CA ASN A 90 -19.70 -11.09 -9.88
C ASN A 90 -18.81 -10.65 -8.71
N PHE A 91 -18.75 -9.35 -8.46
CA PHE A 91 -18.05 -8.79 -7.32
C PHE A 91 -19.04 -8.65 -6.16
N ALA A 92 -18.75 -9.30 -5.04
CA ALA A 92 -19.67 -9.40 -3.91
C ALA A 92 -19.05 -8.89 -2.61
N LEU A 93 -19.86 -8.25 -1.76
CA LEU A 93 -19.43 -7.73 -0.46
C LEU A 93 -18.91 -8.84 0.46
N ASP A 94 -19.55 -10.01 0.46
CA ASP A 94 -19.18 -11.15 1.30
C ASP A 94 -17.80 -11.75 0.96
N ASN A 95 -17.18 -11.28 -0.13
CA ASN A 95 -15.83 -11.65 -0.52
C ASN A 95 -14.76 -10.63 -0.07
N ILE A 96 -15.15 -9.59 0.67
CA ILE A 96 -14.26 -8.56 1.21
C ILE A 96 -14.33 -8.64 2.74
N VAL A 97 -13.29 -9.15 3.36
CA VAL A 97 -13.27 -9.43 4.81
C VAL A 97 -12.07 -8.75 5.46
N THR A 98 -12.28 -8.03 6.57
CA THR A 98 -11.16 -7.60 7.41
C THR A 98 -10.80 -8.70 8.39
N ASN A 99 -9.52 -9.05 8.47
CA ASN A 99 -8.99 -10.07 9.36
C ASN A 99 -7.76 -9.52 10.11
N PRO A 100 -7.94 -8.55 11.02
CA PRO A 100 -6.81 -7.92 11.71
C PRO A 100 -6.14 -8.87 12.70
N LEU A 101 -4.94 -8.50 13.13
CA LEU A 101 -4.23 -9.13 14.26
C LEU A 101 -5.06 -9.00 15.55
N LYS A 102 -4.99 -10.03 16.40
CA LYS A 102 -5.57 -10.00 17.75
C LYS A 102 -4.83 -9.04 18.69
N SER A 103 -3.59 -8.69 18.36
CA SER A 103 -2.74 -7.79 19.15
C SER A 103 -2.49 -6.49 18.39
N SER A 104 -2.02 -5.45 19.09
CA SER A 104 -1.54 -4.20 18.48
C SER A 104 -0.07 -4.27 18.03
N GLY A 105 0.54 -5.46 18.09
CA GLY A 105 1.91 -5.70 17.63
C GLY A 105 1.94 -6.10 16.16
N TRP A 106 3.12 -6.45 15.65
CA TRP A 106 3.32 -6.80 14.23
C TRP A 106 3.42 -8.31 13.98
N GLU A 107 2.95 -9.11 14.94
CA GLU A 107 2.96 -10.56 14.89
C GLU A 107 1.79 -11.15 15.70
N GLY A 108 1.56 -12.44 15.52
CA GLY A 108 0.57 -13.22 16.23
C GLY A 108 -0.61 -13.61 15.37
N ASP A 109 -1.61 -14.21 16.00
CA ASP A 109 -2.80 -14.69 15.30
C ASP A 109 -3.68 -13.54 14.81
N SER A 110 -4.27 -13.70 13.63
CA SER A 110 -5.39 -12.91 13.15
C SER A 110 -6.71 -13.31 13.82
N GLN A 111 -7.72 -12.45 13.78
CA GLN A 111 -9.01 -12.68 14.42
C GLN A 111 -9.75 -13.91 13.88
N ASN A 112 -9.68 -14.14 12.56
CA ASN A 112 -10.38 -15.23 11.86
C ASN A 112 -9.46 -16.41 11.50
N GLY A 113 -8.21 -16.41 11.97
CA GLY A 113 -7.18 -17.37 11.56
C GLY A 113 -6.63 -17.06 10.16
N GLY A 114 -5.62 -17.80 9.70
CA GLY A 114 -4.94 -17.48 8.44
C GLY A 114 -4.09 -16.21 8.52
N ASP A 115 -3.85 -15.58 7.37
CA ASP A 115 -3.05 -14.36 7.27
C ASP A 115 -3.84 -13.14 7.75
N ALA A 116 -3.21 -12.25 8.53
CA ALA A 116 -3.84 -10.99 8.92
C ALA A 116 -3.85 -10.00 7.74
N GLY A 117 -4.91 -9.20 7.63
CA GLY A 117 -5.04 -8.16 6.60
C GLY A 117 -6.47 -7.97 6.07
N LEU A 118 -6.56 -7.31 4.92
CA LEU A 118 -7.78 -7.22 4.11
C LEU A 118 -7.79 -8.40 3.14
N GLU A 119 -8.77 -9.27 3.29
CA GLU A 119 -8.94 -10.48 2.49
C GLU A 119 -9.90 -10.23 1.32
N LEU A 120 -9.44 -10.57 0.12
CA LEU A 120 -10.18 -10.51 -1.14
C LEU A 120 -10.37 -11.94 -1.67
N TRP A 121 -11.59 -12.46 -1.60
CA TRP A 121 -11.93 -13.85 -1.88
C TRP A 121 -12.44 -14.08 -3.31
N VAL A 122 -12.08 -15.22 -3.88
CA VAL A 122 -12.72 -15.83 -5.05
C VAL A 122 -13.33 -17.17 -4.66
N ARG A 123 -14.57 -17.39 -5.09
CA ARG A 123 -15.31 -18.63 -4.84
C ARG A 123 -15.08 -19.65 -5.97
N SER A 124 -14.90 -20.92 -5.62
CA SER A 124 -14.61 -21.97 -6.61
C SER A 124 -15.80 -22.39 -7.45
N ALA A 125 -17.00 -22.32 -6.90
CA ALA A 125 -18.22 -22.76 -7.57
C ALA A 125 -18.87 -21.59 -8.32
N PRO A 126 -18.95 -21.64 -9.66
CA PRO A 126 -19.72 -20.64 -10.39
C PRO A 126 -21.21 -20.77 -10.08
N ILE A 127 -21.89 -19.64 -9.91
CA ILE A 127 -23.34 -19.55 -9.70
C ILE A 127 -23.92 -18.74 -10.85
N ASP A 128 -24.94 -19.27 -11.52
CA ASP A 128 -25.59 -18.63 -12.68
C ASP A 128 -24.59 -18.17 -13.77
N GLY A 129 -23.56 -18.99 -14.00
CA GLY A 129 -22.52 -18.73 -15.00
C GLY A 129 -21.47 -17.68 -14.58
N HIS A 130 -21.49 -17.19 -13.34
CA HIS A 130 -20.52 -16.21 -12.83
C HIS A 130 -19.61 -16.83 -11.77
N VAL A 131 -18.32 -16.50 -11.82
CA VAL A 131 -17.41 -16.76 -10.70
C VAL A 131 -17.44 -15.56 -9.77
N SER A 132 -17.67 -15.81 -8.48
CA SER A 132 -17.73 -14.75 -7.49
C SER A 132 -16.34 -14.34 -7.03
N GLY A 133 -16.05 -13.05 -7.09
CA GLY A 133 -14.80 -12.43 -6.67
C GLY A 133 -15.03 -11.18 -5.83
N SER A 134 -13.99 -10.38 -5.66
CA SER A 134 -14.01 -9.16 -4.85
C SER A 134 -13.25 -8.03 -5.53
N GLU A 135 -13.75 -6.80 -5.40
CA GLU A 135 -13.08 -5.59 -5.85
C GLU A 135 -13.31 -4.46 -4.85
N ILE A 136 -12.25 -3.72 -4.56
CA ILE A 136 -12.27 -2.57 -3.66
C ILE A 136 -11.38 -1.46 -4.23
N VAL A 137 -11.84 -0.21 -4.12
CA VAL A 137 -11.16 0.96 -4.70
C VAL A 137 -10.91 2.03 -3.64
N THR A 138 -9.89 2.86 -3.79
CA THR A 138 -9.75 4.07 -2.96
C THR A 138 -10.97 4.98 -3.12
N THR A 139 -11.40 5.63 -2.03
CA THR A 139 -12.48 6.63 -2.11
C THR A 139 -12.08 7.90 -2.85
N ARG A 140 -10.77 8.10 -3.03
CA ARG A 140 -10.19 9.16 -3.87
C ARG A 140 -10.01 8.64 -5.29
N ASN A 141 -10.39 9.47 -6.25
CA ASN A 141 -10.34 9.23 -7.69
C ASN A 141 -9.54 10.31 -8.44
N ASP A 142 -8.73 11.05 -7.71
CA ASP A 142 -7.96 12.20 -8.16
C ASP A 142 -6.45 11.98 -8.03
N ALA A 143 -6.01 10.73 -7.83
CA ALA A 143 -4.60 10.40 -7.76
C ALA A 143 -3.96 10.51 -9.15
N LEU A 144 -2.89 11.30 -9.27
CA LEU A 144 -2.18 11.60 -10.51
C LEU A 144 -0.68 11.68 -10.21
N LEU A 145 0.11 10.83 -10.87
CA LEU A 145 1.53 10.61 -10.55
C LEU A 145 1.72 10.15 -9.10
N GLY A 146 2.74 9.36 -8.81
CA GLY A 146 2.92 8.92 -7.43
C GLY A 146 3.86 7.77 -7.21
N SER A 147 3.91 7.33 -5.96
CA SER A 147 4.46 6.06 -5.54
C SER A 147 3.34 5.28 -4.88
N PHE A 148 2.96 4.16 -5.46
CA PHE A 148 1.85 3.33 -5.00
C PHE A 148 2.40 1.99 -4.57
N ARG A 149 2.16 1.61 -3.32
CA ARG A 149 2.83 0.50 -2.64
C ARG A 149 1.81 -0.33 -1.91
N VAL A 150 1.93 -1.64 -2.06
CA VAL A 150 1.05 -2.60 -1.40
C VAL A 150 1.87 -3.74 -0.83
N GLY A 151 1.60 -4.10 0.42
CA GLY A 151 2.01 -5.38 0.98
C GLY A 151 0.91 -6.39 0.68
N MET A 152 1.18 -7.40 -0.14
CA MET A 152 0.17 -8.43 -0.45
C MET A 152 0.79 -9.84 -0.51
N LYS A 153 -0.08 -10.82 -0.27
CA LYS A 153 0.18 -12.25 -0.44
C LYS A 153 -0.93 -12.83 -1.33
N LEU A 154 -0.51 -13.52 -2.38
CA LEU A 154 -1.40 -13.92 -3.47
C LEU A 154 -2.06 -15.28 -3.18
N SER A 155 -3.07 -15.62 -3.97
CA SER A 155 -3.80 -16.89 -3.89
C SER A 155 -2.89 -18.10 -4.13
N ASN A 156 -2.99 -19.11 -3.27
CA ASN A 156 -2.28 -20.38 -3.39
C ASN A 156 -3.01 -21.43 -4.26
N SER A 157 -4.23 -21.11 -4.73
CA SER A 157 -4.98 -21.95 -5.66
C SER A 157 -4.89 -21.35 -7.06
N SER A 158 -4.38 -22.13 -8.00
CA SER A 158 -4.41 -21.82 -9.44
C SER A 158 -5.84 -21.59 -9.91
N GLY A 159 -6.00 -20.67 -10.86
CA GLY A 159 -7.27 -20.37 -11.52
C GLY A 159 -7.84 -18.99 -11.17
N THR A 160 -7.00 -18.01 -10.83
CA THR A 160 -7.42 -16.64 -10.50
C THR A 160 -6.43 -15.60 -11.00
N CYS A 161 -6.90 -14.36 -11.17
CA CYS A 161 -6.07 -13.16 -11.25
C CYS A 161 -6.28 -12.34 -9.97
N GLY A 162 -5.19 -12.03 -9.27
CA GLY A 162 -5.16 -10.98 -8.24
C GLY A 162 -4.46 -9.75 -8.80
N ALA A 163 -5.04 -8.57 -8.64
CA ALA A 163 -4.51 -7.33 -9.22
C ALA A 163 -4.41 -6.21 -8.20
N PHE A 164 -3.38 -5.38 -8.40
CA PHE A 164 -3.23 -4.05 -7.82
C PHE A 164 -2.95 -3.08 -8.96
N PHE A 165 -3.80 -2.07 -9.10
CA PHE A 165 -3.75 -1.22 -10.28
C PHE A 165 -4.26 0.19 -10.04
N PHE A 166 -3.78 1.11 -10.87
CA PHE A 166 -4.37 2.43 -11.06
C PHE A 166 -5.34 2.39 -12.23
N PHE A 167 -6.51 3.01 -12.10
CA PHE A 167 -7.48 3.10 -13.19
C PHE A 167 -8.12 4.49 -13.28
N HIS A 168 -8.07 5.06 -14.48
CA HIS A 168 -8.91 6.19 -14.90
C HIS A 168 -9.98 5.73 -15.90
N ASN A 169 -9.55 5.02 -16.96
CA ASN A 169 -10.40 4.36 -17.94
C ASN A 169 -9.61 3.25 -18.68
N ASN A 170 -10.26 2.53 -19.58
CA ASN A 170 -9.67 1.40 -20.33
C ASN A 170 -8.43 1.73 -21.19
N SER A 171 -8.04 3.01 -21.33
CA SER A 171 -6.87 3.45 -22.08
C SER A 171 -5.83 4.17 -21.22
N GLN A 172 -6.07 4.24 -19.91
CA GLN A 172 -5.21 4.87 -18.92
C GLN A 172 -5.31 4.07 -17.61
N GLU A 173 -4.51 3.02 -17.55
CA GLU A 173 -4.46 2.03 -16.48
C GLU A 173 -2.99 1.62 -16.26
N ILE A 174 -2.63 1.33 -15.02
CA ILE A 174 -1.31 0.78 -14.65
C ILE A 174 -1.57 -0.45 -13.79
N ASP A 175 -1.14 -1.61 -14.24
CA ASP A 175 -1.46 -2.89 -13.63
C ASP A 175 -0.22 -3.64 -13.16
N MET A 176 -0.35 -4.26 -11.99
CA MET A 176 0.41 -5.43 -11.59
C MET A 176 -0.57 -6.59 -11.38
N GLU A 177 -0.62 -7.52 -12.33
CA GLU A 177 -1.55 -8.65 -12.32
C GLU A 177 -0.83 -9.99 -12.11
N PHE A 178 -1.37 -10.77 -11.18
CA PHE A 178 -0.80 -12.03 -10.73
C PHE A 178 -1.72 -13.19 -11.09
N LEU A 179 -1.29 -13.97 -12.07
CA LEU A 179 -2.04 -15.13 -12.52
C LEU A 179 -1.58 -16.33 -11.71
N SER A 180 -2.44 -16.85 -10.83
CA SER A 180 -2.07 -17.91 -9.89
C SER A 180 -1.65 -19.22 -10.58
N HIS A 181 -2.01 -19.40 -11.86
CA HIS A 181 -1.56 -20.54 -12.67
C HIS A 181 -0.11 -20.40 -13.17
N GLN A 182 0.50 -19.21 -13.08
CA GLN A 182 1.91 -18.95 -13.42
C GLN A 182 2.86 -19.20 -12.23
N PHE A 183 2.33 -19.60 -11.07
CA PHE A 183 3.14 -19.93 -9.89
C PHE A 183 3.56 -21.40 -9.94
N ASN A 184 4.82 -21.67 -9.60
CA ASN A 184 5.36 -23.02 -9.52
C ASN A 184 5.83 -23.33 -8.08
N GLN A 185 6.60 -24.40 -7.91
CA GLN A 185 7.03 -24.86 -6.58
C GLN A 185 7.91 -23.86 -5.82
N SER A 186 8.59 -22.94 -6.51
CA SER A 186 9.54 -21.99 -5.90
C SER A 186 9.53 -20.58 -6.49
N GLN A 187 8.83 -20.35 -7.60
CA GLN A 187 8.83 -19.10 -8.36
C GLN A 187 7.41 -18.70 -8.75
N GLY A 188 7.25 -17.46 -9.22
CA GLY A 188 6.03 -16.97 -9.83
C GLY A 188 6.34 -15.93 -10.90
N ALA A 189 5.33 -15.18 -11.28
CA ALA A 189 5.45 -14.08 -12.23
C ALA A 189 4.48 -12.97 -11.86
N VAL A 190 4.77 -11.78 -12.38
CA VAL A 190 3.84 -10.64 -12.42
C VAL A 190 3.72 -10.18 -13.86
N ASN A 191 2.51 -9.88 -14.29
CA ASN A 191 2.21 -9.30 -15.60
C ASN A 191 2.05 -7.80 -15.37
N LEU A 192 2.95 -7.02 -15.95
CA LEU A 192 2.97 -5.57 -15.87
C LEU A 192 2.25 -5.05 -17.10
N VAL A 193 1.21 -4.25 -16.90
CA VAL A 193 0.37 -3.77 -18.01
C VAL A 193 0.16 -2.27 -17.91
N LEU A 194 0.31 -1.57 -19.04
CA LEU A 194 -0.30 -0.27 -19.27
C LEU A 194 -1.40 -0.47 -20.30
N GLN A 195 -2.66 -0.27 -19.90
CA GLN A 195 -3.72 -0.19 -20.89
C GLN A 195 -3.66 1.16 -21.59
N THR A 196 -3.70 1.12 -22.92
CA THR A 196 -3.46 2.26 -23.80
C THR A 196 -4.55 2.33 -24.88
N PRO A 197 -4.65 3.42 -25.65
CA PRO A 197 -5.52 3.45 -26.82
C PRO A 197 -5.22 2.32 -27.82
N GLU A 198 -3.96 1.87 -27.91
CA GLU A 198 -3.56 0.75 -28.74
C GLU A 198 -4.12 -0.58 -28.22
N SER A 199 -3.98 -0.88 -26.92
CA SER A 199 -4.55 -2.10 -26.34
C SER A 199 -6.08 -2.14 -26.45
N VAL A 200 -6.75 -0.98 -26.28
CA VAL A 200 -8.20 -0.86 -26.54
C VAL A 200 -8.54 -1.21 -27.99
N SER A 201 -7.76 -0.72 -28.97
CA SER A 201 -7.97 -1.05 -30.38
C SER A 201 -7.75 -2.53 -30.70
N HIS A 202 -6.97 -3.23 -29.86
CA HIS A 202 -6.74 -4.68 -29.91
C HIS A 202 -7.72 -5.46 -29.02
N GLY A 203 -8.83 -4.86 -28.59
CA GLY A 203 -9.84 -5.54 -27.78
C GLY A 203 -9.44 -5.70 -26.31
N TYR A 204 -8.74 -4.69 -25.77
CA TYR A 204 -8.20 -4.64 -24.40
C TYR A 204 -7.05 -5.63 -24.16
N ASP A 205 -6.35 -6.02 -25.22
CA ASP A 205 -5.19 -6.90 -25.17
C ASP A 205 -3.91 -6.09 -25.38
N ALA A 206 -3.13 -5.94 -24.30
CA ALA A 206 -1.87 -5.23 -24.33
C ALA A 206 -0.69 -6.12 -24.75
N SER A 207 -0.86 -7.44 -24.88
CA SER A 207 0.26 -8.39 -25.02
C SER A 207 1.11 -8.22 -26.28
N GLY A 208 0.62 -7.44 -27.25
CA GLY A 208 1.33 -7.08 -28.48
C GLY A 208 1.84 -5.64 -28.52
N THR A 209 1.73 -4.89 -27.42
CA THR A 209 2.09 -3.46 -27.31
C THR A 209 3.35 -3.28 -26.46
N SER A 210 3.92 -2.07 -26.43
CA SER A 210 5.02 -1.72 -25.51
C SER A 210 4.58 -1.58 -24.05
N GLY A 211 3.27 -1.61 -23.78
CA GLY A 211 2.67 -1.54 -22.45
C GLY A 211 2.44 -2.91 -21.81
N PHE A 212 3.18 -3.95 -22.17
CA PHE A 212 3.03 -5.28 -21.58
C PHE A 212 4.38 -5.96 -21.40
N GLU A 213 4.64 -6.44 -20.19
CA GLU A 213 5.82 -7.24 -19.87
C GLU A 213 5.48 -8.31 -18.82
N VAL A 214 6.12 -9.48 -18.92
CA VAL A 214 5.99 -10.54 -17.91
C VAL A 214 7.32 -10.70 -17.19
N GLU A 215 7.33 -10.39 -15.91
CA GLU A 215 8.53 -10.44 -15.09
C GLU A 215 8.51 -11.65 -14.16
N HIS A 216 9.60 -12.43 -14.19
CA HIS A 216 9.72 -13.63 -13.38
C HIS A 216 10.22 -13.32 -11.97
N LEU A 217 9.51 -13.85 -10.97
CA LEU A 217 9.82 -13.65 -9.56
C LEU A 217 10.59 -14.87 -9.01
N PRO A 218 11.73 -14.66 -8.33
CA PRO A 218 12.56 -15.75 -7.79
C PRO A 218 11.99 -16.37 -6.51
N PHE A 219 10.72 -16.10 -6.22
CA PHE A 219 9.99 -16.55 -5.04
C PHE A 219 8.53 -16.83 -5.44
N ARG A 220 7.80 -17.48 -4.53
CA ARG A 220 6.36 -17.73 -4.66
C ARG A 220 5.53 -16.55 -4.14
N PRO A 221 4.75 -15.86 -4.97
CA PRO A 221 3.90 -14.74 -4.51
C PRO A 221 2.83 -15.17 -3.49
N ASP A 222 2.46 -16.45 -3.46
CA ASP A 222 1.51 -17.02 -2.50
C ASP A 222 2.17 -17.53 -1.20
N GLY A 223 3.51 -17.51 -1.12
CA GLY A 223 4.25 -18.07 0.01
C GLY A 223 4.27 -17.19 1.26
N MET A 224 4.32 -15.87 1.07
CA MET A 224 4.46 -14.86 2.13
C MET A 224 4.11 -13.47 1.57
N PHE A 225 3.97 -12.46 2.43
CA PHE A 225 3.77 -11.08 1.98
C PHE A 225 5.02 -10.50 1.32
N HIS A 226 4.84 -9.82 0.19
CA HIS A 226 5.86 -9.03 -0.50
C HIS A 226 5.37 -7.59 -0.72
N GLU A 227 6.28 -6.62 -0.80
CA GLU A 227 5.93 -5.29 -1.30
C GLU A 227 5.92 -5.31 -2.83
N TYR A 228 4.82 -4.87 -3.42
CA TYR A 228 4.71 -4.55 -4.84
C TYR A 228 4.49 -3.05 -4.98
N ARG A 229 5.23 -2.43 -5.89
CA ARG A 229 5.22 -0.97 -6.05
C ARG A 229 5.32 -0.59 -7.51
N PHE A 230 4.59 0.44 -7.90
CA PHE A 230 4.92 1.24 -9.07
C PHE A 230 5.10 2.71 -8.70
N ASP A 231 6.14 3.31 -9.25
CA ASP A 231 6.42 4.73 -9.20
C ASP A 231 6.09 5.33 -10.58
N TRP A 232 5.19 6.31 -10.60
CA TRP A 232 4.63 6.91 -11.80
C TRP A 232 4.97 8.39 -11.86
N THR A 233 5.76 8.78 -12.85
CA THR A 233 6.05 10.18 -13.21
C THR A 233 5.46 10.50 -14.58
N LYS A 234 5.66 11.72 -15.09
CA LYS A 234 5.14 12.08 -16.42
C LYS A 234 5.83 11.33 -17.54
N GLU A 235 7.05 10.89 -17.29
CA GLU A 235 7.95 10.30 -18.28
C GLU A 235 7.93 8.77 -18.26
N ARG A 236 7.56 8.17 -17.11
CA ARG A 236 7.71 6.72 -16.91
C ARG A 236 6.81 6.16 -15.82
N VAL A 237 6.58 4.86 -15.93
CA VAL A 237 6.14 4.00 -14.83
C VAL A 237 7.24 3.00 -14.55
N THR A 238 7.74 2.98 -13.32
CA THR A 238 8.79 2.06 -12.87
C THR A 238 8.24 1.12 -11.82
N PHE A 239 8.40 -0.18 -12.04
CA PHE A 239 7.87 -1.24 -11.19
C PHE A 239 8.97 -1.82 -10.28
N TYR A 240 8.58 -2.18 -9.06
CA TYR A 240 9.47 -2.70 -8.03
C TYR A 240 8.81 -3.81 -7.23
N VAL A 241 9.66 -4.69 -6.69
CA VAL A 241 9.28 -5.74 -5.76
C VAL A 241 10.28 -5.76 -4.61
N ASP A 242 9.80 -5.71 -3.37
CA ASP A 242 10.63 -5.62 -2.16
C ASP A 242 11.74 -4.55 -2.26
N GLY A 243 11.41 -3.42 -2.89
CA GLY A 243 12.33 -2.30 -3.11
C GLY A 243 13.31 -2.46 -4.28
N GLU A 244 13.41 -3.65 -4.87
CA GLU A 244 14.26 -3.94 -6.03
C GLU A 244 13.58 -3.54 -7.33
N PHE A 245 14.34 -2.95 -8.26
CA PHE A 245 13.85 -2.58 -9.60
C PHE A 245 13.45 -3.82 -10.37
N LEU A 246 12.30 -3.77 -11.04
CA LEU A 246 11.80 -4.84 -11.88
C LEU A 246 11.81 -4.43 -13.35
N HIS A 247 11.03 -3.41 -13.71
CA HIS A 247 10.86 -2.98 -15.10
C HIS A 247 10.50 -1.49 -15.19
N GLU A 248 10.69 -0.90 -16.37
CA GLU A 248 10.29 0.49 -16.65
C GLU A 248 9.61 0.60 -18.02
N MET A 249 8.47 1.29 -18.05
CA MET A 249 7.74 1.63 -19.27
C MET A 249 7.69 3.15 -19.45
N THR A 250 8.11 3.63 -20.62
CA THR A 250 8.22 5.08 -20.92
C THR A 250 7.26 5.55 -22.02
N GLU A 251 6.51 4.64 -22.63
CA GLU A 251 5.56 4.93 -23.70
C GLU A 251 4.14 4.88 -23.18
N ASN A 252 3.28 5.80 -23.67
CA ASN A 252 1.86 5.86 -23.32
C ASN A 252 1.57 5.90 -21.82
N VAL A 253 2.47 6.52 -21.04
CA VAL A 253 2.31 6.74 -19.60
C VAL A 253 1.01 7.50 -19.33
N PRO A 254 0.15 7.05 -18.40
CA PRO A 254 -1.09 7.75 -18.08
C PRO A 254 -0.86 9.22 -17.68
N THR A 255 -1.84 10.07 -17.99
CA THR A 255 -1.78 11.52 -17.74
C THR A 255 -2.97 12.06 -16.95
N GLU A 256 -4.00 11.26 -16.75
CA GLU A 256 -5.22 11.64 -16.05
C GLU A 256 -5.26 11.14 -14.60
N GLY A 257 -6.01 11.83 -13.76
CA GLY A 257 -6.24 11.39 -12.37
C GLY A 257 -7.22 10.23 -12.29
N GLY A 258 -7.03 9.34 -11.33
CA GLY A 258 -7.84 8.14 -11.17
C GLY A 258 -7.79 7.56 -9.76
N SER A 259 -8.22 6.31 -9.63
CA SER A 259 -8.31 5.61 -8.35
C SER A 259 -7.39 4.40 -8.32
N ILE A 260 -7.07 3.93 -7.12
CA ILE A 260 -6.31 2.71 -6.91
C ILE A 260 -7.26 1.58 -6.56
N PHE A 261 -7.16 0.48 -7.30
CA PHE A 261 -8.02 -0.67 -7.19
C PHE A 261 -7.23 -1.89 -6.74
N PHE A 262 -7.95 -2.77 -6.05
CA PHE A 262 -7.55 -4.14 -5.82
C PHE A 262 -8.71 -5.03 -6.20
N ASN A 263 -8.44 -6.08 -6.97
CA ASN A 263 -9.43 -7.11 -7.22
C ASN A 263 -8.80 -8.50 -7.19
N HIS A 264 -9.67 -9.49 -6.96
CA HIS A 264 -9.34 -10.89 -7.06
C HIS A 264 -10.51 -11.58 -7.73
N TRP A 265 -10.26 -12.19 -8.88
CA TRP A 265 -11.32 -12.65 -9.78
C TRP A 265 -10.88 -13.83 -10.64
N SER A 266 -11.86 -14.46 -11.29
CA SER A 266 -11.65 -15.46 -12.32
C SER A 266 -12.78 -15.39 -13.35
N ASN A 267 -12.45 -15.59 -14.62
CA ASN A 267 -13.41 -15.71 -15.73
C ASN A 267 -13.17 -16.98 -16.57
N GLY A 268 -12.11 -17.72 -16.27
CA GLY A 268 -11.67 -18.91 -17.01
C GLY A 268 -11.04 -18.67 -18.37
N ASP A 269 -10.65 -17.44 -18.70
CA ASP A 269 -9.79 -17.19 -19.86
C ASP A 269 -8.46 -17.94 -19.68
N GLU A 270 -8.17 -18.86 -20.61
CA GLU A 270 -6.96 -19.69 -20.62
C GLU A 270 -5.68 -18.86 -20.68
N LYS A 271 -5.72 -17.66 -21.25
CA LYS A 271 -4.57 -16.75 -21.32
C LYS A 271 -4.41 -15.88 -20.08
N TRP A 272 -5.44 -15.81 -19.22
CA TRP A 272 -5.46 -14.92 -18.07
C TRP A 272 -5.74 -15.68 -16.76
N SER A 273 -6.96 -15.63 -16.23
CA SER A 273 -7.22 -16.25 -14.93
C SER A 273 -7.02 -17.77 -14.91
N GLY A 274 -7.24 -18.47 -16.04
CA GLY A 274 -7.07 -19.92 -16.17
C GLY A 274 -8.01 -20.74 -15.26
N GLY A 275 -9.03 -20.11 -14.69
CA GLY A 275 -9.93 -20.66 -13.67
C GLY A 275 -11.27 -21.19 -14.17
N PRO A 276 -12.23 -21.46 -13.26
CA PRO A 276 -12.26 -21.12 -11.84
C PRO A 276 -11.25 -21.89 -10.97
N PRO A 277 -10.92 -21.40 -9.76
CA PRO A 277 -10.08 -22.16 -8.84
C PRO A 277 -10.80 -23.40 -8.30
N LYS A 278 -10.04 -24.43 -7.88
CA LYS A 278 -10.61 -25.70 -7.39
C LYS A 278 -11.24 -25.59 -6.00
N GLN A 279 -10.86 -24.58 -5.24
CA GLN A 279 -11.34 -24.28 -3.90
C GLN A 279 -11.42 -22.77 -3.72
N ASP A 280 -12.26 -22.32 -2.80
CA ASP A 280 -12.29 -20.92 -2.39
C ASP A 280 -10.88 -20.48 -2.01
N THR A 281 -10.49 -19.32 -2.49
CA THR A 281 -9.12 -18.86 -2.37
C THR A 281 -9.06 -17.35 -2.18
N VAL A 282 -8.01 -16.89 -1.52
CA VAL A 282 -7.90 -15.53 -1.00
C VAL A 282 -6.60 -14.89 -1.45
N MET A 283 -6.68 -13.60 -1.75
CA MET A 283 -5.54 -12.70 -1.80
C MET A 283 -5.64 -11.79 -0.58
N THR A 284 -4.56 -11.65 0.19
CA THR A 284 -4.55 -10.85 1.42
C THR A 284 -3.66 -9.65 1.26
N ILE A 285 -4.14 -8.48 1.68
CA ILE A 285 -3.44 -7.20 1.63
C ILE A 285 -3.12 -6.78 3.07
N SER A 286 -1.83 -6.60 3.39
CA SER A 286 -1.39 -6.14 4.71
C SER A 286 -1.41 -4.62 4.82
N TYR A 287 -1.08 -3.89 3.75
CA TYR A 287 -1.15 -2.43 3.72
C TYR A 287 -1.32 -1.85 2.32
N LEU A 288 -1.83 -0.62 2.27
CA LEU A 288 -1.72 0.31 1.13
C LEU A 288 -0.97 1.56 1.59
N LYS A 289 -0.01 2.02 0.79
CA LYS A 289 0.59 3.35 0.91
C LYS A 289 0.69 3.97 -0.48
N ALA A 290 -0.03 5.05 -0.69
CA ALA A 290 -0.01 5.85 -1.90
C ALA A 290 0.46 7.26 -1.56
N TYR A 291 1.46 7.76 -2.28
CA TYR A 291 1.94 9.14 -2.20
C TYR A 291 1.84 9.73 -3.59
N PHE A 292 1.01 10.76 -3.78
CA PHE A 292 0.63 11.19 -5.13
C PHE A 292 0.39 12.70 -5.21
N ASN A 293 0.23 13.20 -6.44
CA ASN A 293 -0.32 14.53 -6.68
C ASN A 293 -1.81 14.42 -7.04
N SER A 294 -2.56 15.48 -6.74
CA SER A 294 -4.02 15.46 -6.86
C SER A 294 -4.50 16.26 -8.06
N THR A 295 -5.46 15.73 -8.81
CA THR A 295 -6.22 16.53 -9.80
C THR A 295 -7.29 17.41 -9.17
N ASP A 296 -7.72 17.13 -7.94
CA ASP A 296 -8.55 18.04 -7.15
C ASP A 296 -7.76 19.32 -6.83
N THR A 297 -8.25 20.45 -7.33
CA THR A 297 -7.63 21.77 -7.19
C THR A 297 -7.71 22.33 -5.78
N GLU A 298 -8.74 21.97 -5.01
CA GLU A 298 -8.84 22.37 -3.62
C GLU A 298 -7.69 21.76 -2.81
N ARG A 299 -7.38 20.49 -3.07
CA ARG A 299 -6.26 19.80 -2.42
C ARG A 299 -4.90 20.25 -2.95
N SER A 300 -4.71 20.17 -4.27
CA SER A 300 -3.41 20.42 -4.91
C SER A 300 -2.97 21.88 -4.89
N GLN A 301 -3.91 22.83 -4.74
CA GLN A 301 -3.59 24.26 -4.74
C GLN A 301 -3.91 24.91 -3.39
N ASN A 302 -5.17 24.92 -2.95
CA ASN A 302 -5.57 25.70 -1.78
C ASN A 302 -5.04 25.09 -0.49
N ALA A 303 -5.39 23.85 -0.20
CA ALA A 303 -4.92 23.14 1.01
C ALA A 303 -3.39 23.00 1.01
N TYR A 304 -2.77 22.69 -0.13
CA TYR A 304 -1.31 22.64 -0.22
C TYR A 304 -0.64 23.98 0.09
N ARG A 305 -1.15 25.10 -0.44
CA ARG A 305 -0.60 26.45 -0.15
C ARG A 305 -0.79 26.87 1.31
N GLU A 306 -1.83 26.39 1.97
CA GLU A 306 -2.02 26.61 3.41
C GLU A 306 -1.00 25.81 4.24
N ARG A 307 -0.75 24.55 3.87
CA ARG A 307 0.23 23.68 4.54
C ARG A 307 1.68 24.09 4.29
N CYS A 308 2.02 24.43 3.05
CA CYS A 308 3.36 24.82 2.62
C CYS A 308 3.30 26.15 1.81
N PRO A 309 3.16 27.30 2.48
CA PRO A 309 3.06 28.61 1.80
C PRO A 309 4.29 28.98 0.99
N THR A 310 5.46 28.57 1.49
CA THR A 310 6.75 28.69 0.81
C THR A 310 7.37 27.30 0.77
N TYR A 311 7.67 26.81 -0.43
CA TYR A 311 8.33 25.52 -0.58
C TYR A 311 9.66 25.49 0.18
N ASP A 312 9.79 24.50 1.07
CA ASP A 312 10.98 24.26 1.86
C ASP A 312 11.39 22.77 1.71
N PRO A 313 12.49 22.47 1.00
CA PRO A 313 12.94 21.09 0.81
C PRO A 313 13.35 20.40 2.12
N ALA A 314 13.61 21.14 3.20
CA ALA A 314 13.85 20.56 4.52
C ALA A 314 12.56 20.07 5.21
N LYS A 315 11.40 20.45 4.68
CA LYS A 315 10.06 20.04 5.15
C LYS A 315 9.39 19.03 4.22
N VAL A 316 10.15 18.47 3.29
CA VAL A 316 9.78 17.31 2.49
C VAL A 316 10.34 16.07 3.17
N CYS A 317 9.51 15.06 3.36
CA CYS A 317 9.91 13.81 4.01
C CYS A 317 10.24 12.73 2.98
N ALA A 318 11.42 12.11 3.11
CA ALA A 318 11.76 10.96 2.27
C ALA A 318 10.84 9.78 2.62
N ILE A 319 10.24 9.16 1.60
CA ILE A 319 9.42 7.96 1.73
C ILE A 319 10.36 6.78 2.02
N PRO A 320 10.22 6.08 3.16
CA PRO A 320 11.08 4.95 3.47
C PRO A 320 10.92 3.83 2.44
N ALA A 321 12.04 3.22 2.05
CA ALA A 321 12.03 2.01 1.23
C ALA A 321 11.63 0.78 2.07
N GLN A 322 10.84 -0.12 1.48
CA GLN A 322 10.61 -1.45 2.02
C GLN A 322 11.50 -2.43 1.25
N SER A 323 12.77 -2.55 1.65
CA SER A 323 13.77 -3.37 0.94
C SER A 323 13.72 -4.86 1.29
N SER A 324 12.68 -5.29 1.99
CA SER A 324 12.48 -6.68 2.37
C SER A 324 10.99 -6.97 2.50
N ALA A 325 10.58 -8.16 2.08
CA ALA A 325 9.24 -8.68 2.27
C ALA A 325 8.66 -8.38 3.68
N PRO A 326 7.52 -7.67 3.77
CA PRO A 326 6.90 -7.26 5.04
C PRO A 326 6.08 -8.41 5.65
N ASP A 327 6.76 -9.46 6.10
CA ASP A 327 6.16 -10.71 6.56
C ASP A 327 6.72 -11.18 7.90
N VAL A 328 5.88 -11.80 8.73
CA VAL A 328 6.25 -12.32 10.06
C VAL A 328 7.34 -13.39 10.02
N SER A 329 7.50 -14.11 8.90
CA SER A 329 8.58 -15.07 8.71
C SER A 329 9.97 -14.43 8.68
N LYS A 330 10.07 -13.10 8.48
CA LYS A 330 11.32 -12.34 8.56
C LYS A 330 11.73 -11.98 9.99
N GLY A 331 10.90 -12.32 10.98
CA GLY A 331 11.18 -12.14 12.40
C GLY A 331 10.06 -11.40 13.12
N LYS A 332 10.30 -11.11 14.40
CA LYS A 332 9.30 -10.57 15.35
C LYS A 332 8.64 -9.26 14.90
N GLU A 333 9.39 -8.45 14.17
CA GLU A 333 8.93 -7.17 13.60
C GLU A 333 8.97 -7.24 12.05
N GLY A 334 8.95 -8.43 11.46
CA GLY A 334 9.14 -8.63 10.01
C GLY A 334 8.00 -8.03 9.18
N ALA A 335 6.77 -8.07 9.70
CA ALA A 335 5.61 -7.40 9.08
C ALA A 335 5.55 -5.89 9.36
N LYS A 336 6.44 -5.37 10.21
CA LYS A 336 6.45 -3.96 10.55
C LYS A 336 6.90 -3.12 9.38
N THR A 337 6.11 -2.06 9.15
CA THR A 337 6.44 -1.09 8.13
C THR A 337 6.11 0.32 8.59
N TYR A 338 6.72 1.31 7.96
CA TYR A 338 6.58 2.72 8.35
C TYR A 338 5.33 3.36 7.73
N PHE A 339 4.57 4.08 8.54
CA PHE A 339 3.41 4.89 8.13
C PHE A 339 3.60 6.31 8.65
N PHE A 340 3.49 7.31 7.78
CA PHE A 340 3.53 8.72 8.21
C PHE A 340 2.33 9.07 9.08
N SER A 341 1.15 8.52 8.77
CA SER A 341 -0.09 8.71 9.53
C SER A 341 -0.04 8.16 10.96
N HIS A 342 0.92 7.29 11.27
CA HIS A 342 1.17 6.80 12.63
C HIS A 342 2.19 7.65 13.39
N GLN A 343 2.84 8.60 12.73
CA GLN A 343 3.79 9.49 13.35
C GLN A 343 3.15 10.82 13.69
N LYS A 344 3.56 11.38 14.83
CA LYS A 344 3.10 12.69 15.27
C LYS A 344 3.55 13.77 14.29
N ASP A 345 2.62 14.62 13.86
CA ASP A 345 2.87 15.82 13.05
C ASP A 345 3.51 15.55 11.67
N MET A 346 3.40 14.33 11.12
CA MET A 346 3.98 13.98 9.81
C MET A 346 2.98 13.92 8.66
N THR A 347 1.71 14.22 8.90
CA THR A 347 0.65 14.28 7.87
C THR A 347 -0.25 15.51 8.03
N PRO A 348 0.31 16.73 8.17
CA PRO A 348 -0.48 17.92 8.45
C PRO A 348 -1.48 18.17 7.32
N GLY A 349 -2.74 18.46 7.68
CA GLY A 349 -3.80 18.75 6.71
C GLY A 349 -4.09 17.64 5.69
N GLN A 350 -3.64 16.41 5.95
CA GLN A 350 -3.97 15.23 5.16
C GLN A 350 -5.19 14.51 5.76
N THR A 351 -5.91 13.77 4.94
CA THR A 351 -6.94 12.83 5.44
C THR A 351 -6.25 11.51 5.76
N THR A 352 -6.30 11.09 7.02
CA THR A 352 -5.65 9.85 7.48
C THR A 352 -6.68 8.85 7.97
N TYR A 353 -6.39 7.56 7.75
CA TYR A 353 -7.26 6.45 8.05
C TYR A 353 -6.59 5.54 9.09
N VAL A 354 -6.41 6.08 10.30
CA VAL A 354 -5.72 5.35 11.38
C VAL A 354 -6.70 4.39 12.05
N SER A 355 -6.37 3.10 12.08
CA SER A 355 -7.14 2.10 12.81
C SER A 355 -6.99 2.30 14.32
N ALA A 356 -8.08 2.09 15.07
CA ALA A 356 -8.26 2.54 16.45
C ALA A 356 -7.27 1.98 17.51
N ALA A 357 -6.27 1.20 17.12
CA ALA A 357 -5.30 0.60 18.03
C ALA A 357 -4.33 1.61 18.68
N ASN A 358 -4.11 2.80 18.09
CA ASN A 358 -3.14 3.79 18.59
C ASN A 358 -3.75 4.97 19.37
N GLY A 359 -5.05 4.91 19.68
CA GLY A 359 -5.77 5.98 20.40
C GLY A 359 -5.60 5.95 21.93
N PHE A 360 -4.39 5.87 22.47
CA PHE A 360 -4.15 6.11 23.90
C PHE A 360 -3.08 7.19 24.12
N ALA A 361 -3.39 8.42 23.72
CA ALA A 361 -2.85 9.60 24.36
C ALA A 361 -3.95 10.20 25.24
N MET A 362 -4.03 9.77 26.51
CA MET A 362 -4.84 10.50 27.49
C MET A 362 -4.26 11.92 27.62
N PRO A 363 -5.05 12.99 27.43
CA PRO A 363 -4.61 14.31 27.80
C PRO A 363 -4.49 14.35 29.32
N SER A 364 -3.29 14.65 29.82
CA SER A 364 -3.05 14.99 31.21
C SER A 364 -3.77 16.30 31.53
N LEU A 365 -5.06 16.21 31.87
CA LEU A 365 -5.77 17.29 32.51
C LEU A 365 -5.18 17.50 33.91
N SER A 366 -4.31 18.50 33.98
CA SER A 366 -3.88 19.16 35.20
C SER A 366 -5.10 19.50 36.06
N LEU A 367 -5.32 18.71 37.12
CA LEU A 367 -6.26 19.03 38.19
C LEU A 367 -5.65 20.11 39.08
N ALA A 368 -5.75 21.37 38.62
CA ALA A 368 -5.64 22.52 39.49
C ALA A 368 -6.98 22.71 40.21
N VAL A 369 -6.98 22.42 41.51
CA VAL A 369 -8.05 22.70 42.47
C VAL A 369 -8.38 24.20 42.51
N PRO A 370 -9.66 24.56 42.71
CA PRO A 370 -9.94 25.64 43.64
C PRO A 370 -10.86 25.17 44.78
N LEU A 371 -10.38 25.43 45.99
CA LEU A 371 -11.16 25.49 47.21
C LEU A 371 -12.40 26.37 47.00
N LEU A 372 -13.59 25.85 47.30
CA LEU A 372 -14.68 26.68 47.79
C LEU A 372 -15.42 25.99 48.94
N VAL A 373 -15.21 26.57 50.11
CA VAL A 373 -15.95 26.35 51.34
C VAL A 373 -17.38 26.83 51.15
N THR A 374 -18.39 25.99 51.44
CA THR A 374 -19.62 26.45 52.11
C THR A 374 -20.18 25.35 53.00
N LEU A 375 -20.28 25.68 54.29
CA LEU A 375 -21.00 24.99 55.34
C LEU A 375 -22.52 25.20 55.17
N LEU A 376 -23.34 24.20 55.53
CA LEU A 376 -24.30 24.25 56.65
C LEU A 376 -25.46 23.26 56.47
N SER A 377 -25.67 22.46 57.53
CA SER A 377 -26.92 21.81 57.97
C SER A 377 -27.50 20.77 57.00
N TRP A 378 -27.87 19.57 57.43
CA TRP A 378 -29.06 19.33 58.25
C TRP A 378 -28.82 18.20 59.25
N SER A 379 -29.37 18.40 60.44
CA SER A 379 -29.58 17.37 61.45
C SER A 379 -31.07 17.07 61.53
N LEU A 380 -31.38 15.80 61.80
CA LEU A 380 -32.59 15.26 62.42
C LEU A 380 -33.90 15.34 61.63
N SER A 381 -34.40 14.16 61.25
CA SER A 381 -35.77 13.71 61.53
C SER A 381 -35.89 12.20 61.31
N TRP A 382 -36.06 11.49 62.44
CA TRP A 382 -36.46 10.09 62.66
C TRP A 382 -35.39 9.01 62.61
#